data_AF-A0A961S704-F1
#
_entry.id   AF-A0A961S704-F1
#
_cell.length_a   1.000
_cell.length_b   1.000
_cell.length_c   1.000
_cell.angle_alpha   90.00
_cell.angle_beta   90.00
_cell.angle_gamma   90.00
#
_symmetry.space_group_name_H-M   'P 1'
#
loop_
_entity.id
_entity.type
_entity.pdbx_description
1 polymer ?
#
loop_
_entity_poly.entity_id
_entity_poly.type
_entity_poly.pdbx_seq_one_letter_code
_entity_poly.pdbx_strand_id
1 'polypeptide(L)'
;GERDHWQEAFELAREARAGAPREVQTLLLRGAALPPDARLLVFDDITEVVSAQRAQAWAEVARRLAHEIRNPLTPIQLSAERLRHKLHDKLAGNEAALLERSVATIVAQVQAMQQLVTEFRDYARLPAAQLQPVDLAALAAEVLVLYGDAQDRGQLSARLTEGLPAILGDATQLRQVVHNLLRNALEAVA
;
A
#
# COMPACT_ATOMS: atom_id res chain seq x y z
N GLY A 1 -12.08 0.76 -47.37
CA GLY A 1 -10.76 0.88 -46.71
C GLY A 1 -10.59 -0.33 -45.84
N GLU A 2 -9.92 -1.35 -46.39
CA GLU A 2 -9.58 -2.60 -45.70
C GLU A 2 -8.85 -2.30 -44.39
N ARG A 3 -9.36 -2.85 -43.28
CA ARG A 3 -8.51 -3.12 -42.13
C ARG A 3 -7.94 -4.53 -42.34
N ASP A 4 -6.89 -4.64 -43.15
CA ASP A 4 -6.14 -5.89 -43.38
C ASP A 4 -5.54 -6.46 -42.07
N HIS A 5 -5.38 -5.59 -41.07
CA HIS A 5 -5.04 -5.94 -39.71
C HIS A 5 -5.85 -5.06 -38.74
N TRP A 6 -6.29 -5.64 -37.63
CA TRP A 6 -6.86 -4.89 -36.51
C TRP A 6 -6.38 -5.48 -35.19
N GLN A 7 -6.33 -4.63 -34.16
CA GLN A 7 -6.02 -5.05 -32.79
C GLN A 7 -6.94 -4.35 -31.81
N GLU A 8 -7.41 -5.07 -30.81
CA GLU A 8 -8.30 -4.54 -29.78
C GLU A 8 -8.13 -5.32 -28.47
N ALA A 9 -8.20 -4.63 -27.33
CA ALA A 9 -8.08 -5.24 -26.01
C ALA A 9 -9.46 -5.43 -25.39
N PHE A 10 -9.71 -6.61 -24.84
CA PHE A 10 -10.95 -6.99 -24.18
C PHE A 10 -10.69 -7.43 -22.75
N GLU A 11 -11.50 -6.96 -21.81
CA GLU A 11 -11.50 -7.45 -20.43
C GLU A 11 -12.57 -8.54 -20.28
N LEU A 12 -12.13 -9.74 -19.90
CA LEU A 12 -12.99 -10.89 -19.66
C LEU A 12 -13.04 -11.14 -18.15
N ALA A 13 -14.20 -10.94 -17.53
CA ALA A 13 -14.42 -11.32 -16.15
C ALA A 13 -14.70 -12.83 -16.09
N ARG A 14 -13.81 -13.61 -15.47
CA ARG A 14 -14.12 -15.02 -15.19
C ARG A 14 -15.12 -15.07 -14.04
N GLU A 15 -16.24 -15.77 -14.26
CA GLU A 15 -17.13 -16.13 -13.16
C GLU A 15 -16.37 -17.02 -12.17
N ALA A 16 -16.14 -16.48 -10.98
CA ALA A 16 -15.54 -17.21 -9.90
C ALA A 16 -16.49 -18.33 -9.44
N ARG A 17 -15.96 -19.55 -9.24
CA ARG A 17 -16.64 -20.54 -8.40
C ARG A 17 -16.93 -19.90 -7.03
N ALA A 18 -18.09 -20.21 -6.45
CA ALA A 18 -18.57 -19.60 -5.21
C ALA A 18 -17.45 -19.48 -4.15
N GLY A 19 -17.08 -18.24 -3.82
CA GLY A 19 -16.06 -17.92 -2.82
C GLY A 19 -14.69 -17.47 -3.35
N ALA A 20 -14.40 -17.54 -4.66
CA ALA A 20 -13.16 -17.00 -5.22
C ALA A 20 -13.30 -15.52 -5.67
N PRO A 21 -12.22 -14.72 -5.61
CA PRO A 21 -12.23 -13.36 -6.13
C PRO A 21 -12.46 -13.36 -7.66
N ARG A 22 -13.15 -12.33 -8.14
CA ARG A 22 -13.43 -12.13 -9.57
C ARG A 22 -12.13 -11.79 -10.28
N GLU A 23 -11.63 -12.71 -11.09
CA GLU A 23 -10.38 -12.54 -11.83
C GLU A 23 -10.70 -11.94 -13.20
N VAL A 24 -10.17 -10.75 -13.47
CA VAL A 24 -10.33 -10.05 -14.76
C VAL A 24 -9.11 -10.37 -15.60
N GLN A 25 -9.33 -11.00 -16.75
CA GLN A 25 -8.30 -11.32 -17.72
C GLN A 25 -8.33 -10.28 -18.85
N THR A 26 -7.18 -9.74 -19.24
CA THR A 26 -7.07 -8.81 -20.38
C THR A 26 -6.50 -9.54 -21.58
N LEU A 27 -7.32 -9.69 -22.61
CA LEU A 27 -6.94 -10.35 -23.86
C LEU A 27 -6.73 -9.32 -24.97
N LEU A 28 -5.58 -9.39 -25.63
CA LEU A 28 -5.32 -8.64 -26.84
C LEU A 28 -5.68 -9.51 -28.04
N LEU A 29 -6.71 -9.12 -28.77
CA LEU A 29 -7.16 -9.78 -29.99
C LEU A 29 -6.52 -9.09 -31.18
N ARG A 30 -5.88 -9.87 -32.05
CA ARG A 30 -5.33 -9.40 -33.32
C ARG A 30 -5.92 -10.23 -34.45
N GLY A 31 -6.50 -9.56 -35.45
CA GLY A 31 -7.10 -10.20 -36.61
C GLY A 31 -6.40 -9.80 -37.90
N ALA A 32 -6.15 -10.77 -38.79
CA ALA A 32 -5.62 -10.55 -40.13
C ALA A 32 -6.30 -11.47 -41.16
N ALA A 33 -6.47 -10.99 -42.39
CA ALA A 33 -6.92 -11.81 -43.51
C ALA A 33 -5.74 -12.62 -44.08
N LEU A 34 -5.94 -13.90 -44.37
CA LEU A 34 -4.98 -14.76 -45.06
C LEU A 34 -5.55 -15.23 -46.40
N PRO A 35 -4.83 -15.08 -47.52
CA PRO A 35 -5.24 -15.66 -48.80
C PRO A 35 -5.26 -17.21 -48.77
N PRO A 36 -6.15 -17.88 -49.52
CA PRO A 36 -7.13 -17.29 -50.44
C PRO A 36 -8.49 -16.95 -49.81
N ASP A 37 -8.82 -17.45 -48.61
CA ASP A 37 -10.09 -17.17 -47.91
C ASP A 37 -10.03 -17.56 -46.40
N ALA A 38 -8.88 -17.38 -45.76
CA ALA A 38 -8.67 -17.69 -44.35
C ALA A 38 -8.62 -16.43 -43.49
N ARG A 39 -8.84 -16.58 -42.18
CA ARG A 39 -8.65 -15.50 -41.19
C ARG A 39 -7.77 -16.02 -40.06
N LEU A 40 -6.79 -15.23 -39.68
CA LEU A 40 -5.98 -15.49 -38.49
C LEU A 40 -6.50 -14.58 -37.37
N LEU A 41 -6.89 -15.20 -36.26
CA LEU A 41 -7.14 -14.52 -35.00
C LEU A 41 -6.10 -15.00 -33.99
N VAL A 42 -5.40 -14.06 -33.38
CA VAL A 42 -4.45 -14.31 -32.30
C VAL A 42 -5.02 -13.71 -31.02
N PHE A 43 -4.96 -14.48 -29.93
CA PHE A 43 -5.39 -14.08 -28.60
C PHE A 43 -4.17 -14.12 -27.69
N ASP A 44 -3.67 -12.96 -27.29
CA ASP A 44 -2.57 -12.86 -26.33
C ASP A 44 -3.15 -12.48 -24.96
N ASP A 45 -2.89 -13.30 -23.94
CA ASP A 45 -3.15 -12.90 -22.56
C ASP A 45 -2.09 -11.88 -22.12
N ILE A 46 -2.52 -10.63 -21.99
CA ILE A 46 -1.67 -9.51 -21.58
C ILE A 46 -2.01 -9.03 -20.17
N THR A 47 -2.72 -9.84 -19.37
CA THR A 47 -3.17 -9.48 -18.02
C THR A 47 -2.00 -9.04 -17.14
N GLU A 48 -0.91 -9.81 -17.13
CA GLU A 48 0.28 -9.46 -16.35
C GLU A 48 0.96 -8.18 -16.84
N VAL A 49 1.02 -7.98 -18.16
CA VAL A 49 1.62 -6.78 -18.77
C VAL A 49 0.83 -5.53 -18.41
N VAL A 50 -0.50 -5.58 -18.55
CA VAL A 50 -1.39 -4.46 -18.23
C VAL A 50 -1.41 -4.18 -16.73
N SER A 51 -1.42 -5.22 -15.90
CA SER A 51 -1.31 -5.11 -14.45
C SER A 51 0.00 -4.43 -14.04
N ALA A 52 1.14 -4.88 -14.58
CA ALA A 52 2.44 -4.28 -14.32
C ALA A 52 2.52 -2.82 -14.76
N GLN A 53 1.98 -2.48 -15.93
CA GLN A 53 1.91 -1.09 -16.41
C GLN A 53 1.03 -0.21 -15.51
N ARG A 54 -0.14 -0.70 -15.08
CA ARG A 54 -1.02 0.00 -14.13
C ARG A 54 -0.31 0.22 -12.80
N ALA A 55 0.36 -0.81 -12.26
CA ALA A 55 1.12 -0.71 -11.02
C ALA A 55 2.26 0.33 -11.13
N GLN A 56 3.02 0.32 -12.23
CA GLN A 56 4.08 1.30 -12.47
C GLN A 56 3.55 2.73 -12.56
N ALA A 57 2.49 2.95 -13.34
CA ALA A 57 1.85 4.26 -13.47
C ALA A 57 1.33 4.74 -12.11
N TRP A 58 0.75 3.84 -11.32
CA TRP A 58 0.26 4.16 -9.99
C TRP A 58 1.37 4.47 -8.99
N ALA A 59 2.50 3.76 -9.06
CA ALA A 59 3.71 4.05 -8.29
C ALA A 59 4.24 5.46 -8.58
N GLU A 60 4.23 5.87 -9.84
CA GLU A 60 4.66 7.20 -10.25
C GLU A 60 3.72 8.30 -9.73
N VAL A 61 2.41 8.10 -9.89
CA VAL A 61 1.38 9.03 -9.39
C VAL A 61 1.51 9.21 -7.88
N ALA A 62 1.61 8.11 -7.12
CA ALA A 62 1.74 8.19 -5.68
C ALA A 62 3.05 8.84 -5.21
N ARG A 63 4.17 8.56 -5.88
CA ARG A 63 5.44 9.25 -5.62
C ARG A 63 5.28 10.75 -5.80
N ARG A 64 4.67 11.17 -6.91
CA ARG A 64 4.45 12.58 -7.22
C ARG A 64 3.53 13.25 -6.19
N LEU A 65 2.39 12.63 -5.87
CA LEU A 65 1.48 13.11 -4.83
C LEU A 65 2.18 13.23 -3.48
N ALA A 66 3.02 12.26 -3.11
CA ALA A 66 3.75 12.31 -1.86
C ALA A 66 4.72 13.49 -1.79
N HIS A 67 5.40 13.80 -2.90
CA HIS A 67 6.21 15.01 -2.99
C HIS A 67 5.36 16.28 -2.94
N GLU A 68 4.26 16.33 -3.69
CA GLU A 68 3.37 17.49 -3.74
C GLU A 68 2.68 17.79 -2.40
N ILE A 69 2.40 16.79 -1.56
CA ILE A 69 1.85 16.97 -0.22
C ILE A 69 2.93 17.32 0.81
N ARG A 70 4.14 16.75 0.72
CA ARG A 70 5.25 17.14 1.62
C ARG A 70 5.63 18.62 1.45
N ASN A 71 5.53 19.14 0.23
CA ASN A 71 5.89 20.52 -0.10
C ASN A 71 5.15 21.60 0.71
N PRO A 72 3.81 21.57 0.88
CA PRO A 72 3.09 22.51 1.74
C PRO A 72 3.25 22.19 3.24
N LEU A 73 3.51 20.94 3.64
CA LEU A 73 3.61 20.55 5.05
C LEU A 73 4.85 21.13 5.74
N THR A 74 6.01 21.09 5.09
CA THR A 74 7.26 21.60 5.70
C THR A 74 7.20 23.10 6.01
N PRO A 75 6.75 23.99 5.11
CA PRO A 75 6.57 25.41 5.42
C PRO A 75 5.51 25.67 6.49
N ILE A 76 4.44 24.87 6.57
CA ILE A 76 3.42 24.99 7.63
C ILE A 76 4.05 24.73 9.00
N GLN A 77 4.81 23.64 9.13
CA GLN A 77 5.53 23.30 10.35
C GLN A 77 6.52 24.40 10.74
N LEU A 78 7.37 24.83 9.80
CA LEU A 78 8.35 25.89 10.03
C LEU A 78 7.69 27.22 10.42
N SER A 79 6.53 27.54 9.82
CA SER A 79 5.79 28.75 10.16
C SER A 79 5.24 28.70 11.59
N ALA A 80 4.72 27.54 12.03
CA ALA A 80 4.25 27.34 13.39
C ALA A 80 5.41 27.41 14.41
N GLU A 81 6.52 26.72 14.13
CA GLU A 81 7.73 26.75 14.98
C GLU A 81 8.33 28.17 15.05
N ARG A 82 8.33 28.90 13.94
CA ARG A 82 8.79 30.30 13.89
C ARG A 82 7.88 31.24 14.69
N LEU A 83 6.56 31.04 14.64
CA LEU A 83 5.61 31.80 15.46
C LEU A 83 5.87 31.56 16.94
N ARG A 84 6.05 30.28 17.34
CA ARG A 84 6.45 29.92 18.71
C ARG A 84 7.70 30.66 19.13
N HIS A 85 8.78 30.54 18.34
CA HIS A 85 10.06 31.14 18.67
C HIS A 85 10.00 32.67 18.79
N LYS A 86 9.24 33.36 17.93
CA LYS A 86 9.13 34.83 17.95
C LYS A 86 8.27 35.39 19.09
N LEU A 87 7.31 34.61 19.58
CA LEU A 87 6.32 35.04 20.56
C LEU A 87 6.54 34.45 21.95
N HIS A 88 7.42 33.44 22.08
CA HIS A 88 7.76 32.77 23.33
C HIS A 88 8.05 33.75 24.47
N ASP A 89 8.97 34.70 24.24
CA ASP A 89 9.37 35.69 25.26
C ASP A 89 8.45 36.91 25.36
N LYS A 90 7.41 36.98 24.50
CA LYS A 90 6.51 38.15 24.40
C LYS A 90 5.16 37.92 25.04
N LEU A 91 4.82 36.67 25.34
CA LEU A 91 3.55 36.27 25.93
C LEU A 91 3.80 35.71 27.33
N ALA A 92 2.80 35.83 28.21
CA ALA A 92 2.86 35.28 29.55
C ALA A 92 1.53 34.64 29.95
N GLY A 93 1.56 33.78 30.97
CA GLY A 93 0.38 33.14 31.52
C GLY A 93 -0.42 32.37 30.47
N ASN A 94 -1.71 32.68 30.37
CA ASN A 94 -2.65 31.93 29.54
C ASN A 94 -2.36 32.05 28.04
N GLU A 95 -1.85 33.19 27.57
CA GLU A 95 -1.55 33.42 26.15
C GLU A 95 -0.34 32.60 25.68
N ALA A 96 0.70 32.50 26.52
CA ALA A 96 1.86 31.65 26.25
C ALA A 96 1.47 30.16 26.21
N ALA A 97 0.65 29.72 27.17
CA ALA A 97 0.15 28.34 27.20
C ALA A 97 -0.71 28.00 25.96
N LEU A 98 -1.55 28.95 25.52
CA LEU A 98 -2.35 28.78 24.31
C LEU A 98 -1.49 28.66 23.05
N LEU A 99 -0.44 29.49 22.92
CA LEU A 99 0.51 29.43 21.81
C LEU A 99 1.20 28.06 21.76
N GLU A 100 1.79 27.62 22.89
CA GLU A 100 2.48 26.33 22.96
C GLU A 100 1.56 25.17 22.58
N ARG A 101 0.34 25.13 23.14
CA ARG A 101 -0.62 24.06 22.84
C ARG A 101 -1.05 24.06 21.37
N SER A 102 -1.24 25.25 20.79
CA SER A 102 -1.64 25.40 19.38
C SER A 102 -0.53 24.96 18.43
N VAL A 103 0.72 25.37 18.70
CA VAL A 103 1.88 24.99 17.89
C VAL A 103 2.14 23.49 18.00
N ALA A 104 2.10 22.92 19.22
CA ALA A 104 2.24 21.49 19.42
C ALA A 104 1.19 20.69 18.64
N THR A 105 -0.06 21.17 18.63
CA THR A 105 -1.15 20.55 17.84
C THR A 105 -0.85 20.60 16.34
N ILE A 106 -0.43 21.75 15.81
CA ILE A 106 -0.09 21.89 14.38
C ILE A 106 1.06 20.95 14.00
N VAL A 107 2.14 20.92 14.79
CA VAL A 107 3.30 20.05 14.55
C VAL A 107 2.90 18.58 14.56
N ALA A 108 2.11 18.15 15.55
CA ALA A 108 1.64 16.77 15.63
C ALA A 108 0.78 16.38 14.41
N GLN A 109 -0.12 17.27 13.96
CA GLN A 109 -0.95 17.02 12.78
C GLN A 109 -0.14 16.96 11.49
N VAL A 110 0.86 17.84 11.33
CA VAL A 110 1.76 17.81 10.18
C VAL A 110 2.57 16.51 10.16
N GLN A 111 3.09 16.07 11.31
CA GLN A 111 3.82 14.81 11.43
C GLN A 111 2.94 13.61 11.08
N ALA A 112 1.70 13.57 11.58
CA ALA A 112 0.74 12.53 11.22
C ALA A 112 0.48 12.49 9.70
N MET A 113 0.33 13.66 9.05
CA MET A 113 0.18 13.72 7.59
C MET A 113 1.45 13.26 6.85
N GLN A 114 2.64 13.62 7.33
CA GLN A 114 3.89 13.15 6.74
C GLN A 114 4.00 11.62 6.81
N GLN A 115 3.56 11.01 7.92
CA GLN A 115 3.52 9.57 8.09
C GLN A 115 2.56 8.92 7.09
N LEU A 116 1.31 9.40 7.01
CA LEU A 116 0.31 8.90 6.06
C LEU A 116 0.78 9.00 4.61
N VAL A 117 1.42 10.11 4.24
CA VAL A 117 1.97 10.31 2.90
C VAL A 117 3.12 9.34 2.61
N THR A 118 3.92 9.03 3.62
CA THR A 118 5.02 8.05 3.50
C THR A 118 4.46 6.65 3.31
N GLU A 119 3.46 6.26 4.10
CA GLU A 119 2.77 4.97 3.99
C GLU A 119 2.06 4.83 2.64
N PHE A 120 1.41 5.89 2.14
CA PHE A 120 0.76 5.89 0.83
C PHE A 120 1.76 5.73 -0.33
N ARG A 121 2.91 6.42 -0.26
CA ARG A 121 3.99 6.26 -1.24
C ARG A 121 4.54 4.82 -1.22
N ASP A 122 4.74 4.27 -0.03
CA ASP A 122 5.30 2.94 0.14
C ASP A 122 4.32 1.87 -0.34
N TYR A 123 3.01 2.07 -0.13
CA TYR A 123 1.94 1.24 -0.70
C TYR A 123 1.98 1.19 -2.24
N ALA A 124 2.14 2.34 -2.88
CA ALA A 124 2.20 2.40 -4.33
C ALA A 124 3.51 1.87 -4.93
N ARG A 125 4.53 1.65 -4.10
CA ARG A 125 5.80 1.03 -4.47
C ARG A 125 5.83 -0.48 -4.27
N LEU A 126 4.75 -1.12 -3.77
CA LEU A 126 4.77 -2.56 -3.57
C LEU A 126 5.18 -3.23 -4.89
N PRO A 127 6.36 -3.88 -4.94
CA PRO A 127 6.74 -4.65 -6.12
C PRO A 127 5.67 -5.74 -6.32
N ALA A 128 5.52 -6.20 -7.57
CA ALA A 128 4.67 -7.35 -7.84
C ALA A 128 5.00 -8.46 -6.83
N ALA A 129 3.98 -8.90 -6.09
CA ALA A 129 4.16 -9.87 -5.02
C ALA A 129 4.82 -11.13 -5.60
N GLN A 130 5.94 -11.54 -5.02
CA GLN A 130 6.60 -12.78 -5.45
C GLN A 130 5.95 -13.93 -4.69
N LEU A 131 4.90 -14.49 -5.31
CA LEU A 131 4.15 -15.58 -4.70
C LEU A 131 4.99 -16.85 -4.64
N GLN A 132 5.34 -17.25 -3.43
CA GLN A 132 6.01 -18.51 -3.13
C GLN A 132 5.20 -19.26 -2.07
N PRO A 133 5.37 -20.59 -1.95
CA PRO A 133 4.82 -21.34 -0.82
C PRO A 133 5.38 -20.79 0.50
N VAL A 134 4.49 -20.34 1.40
CA VAL A 134 4.82 -19.75 2.70
C VAL A 134 4.15 -20.55 3.82
N ASP A 135 4.93 -20.93 4.83
CA ASP A 135 4.43 -21.40 6.11
C ASP A 135 4.02 -20.20 6.96
N LEU A 136 2.71 -19.99 7.10
CA LEU A 136 2.17 -18.84 7.82
C LEU A 136 2.41 -18.94 9.34
N ALA A 137 2.46 -20.15 9.91
CA ALA A 137 2.69 -20.32 11.34
C ALA A 137 4.13 -19.96 11.70
N ALA A 138 5.10 -20.43 10.91
CA ALA A 138 6.51 -20.08 11.08
C ALA A 138 6.73 -18.57 10.91
N LEU A 139 6.14 -17.96 9.87
CA LEU A 139 6.23 -16.52 9.63
C LEU A 139 5.65 -15.70 10.78
N ALA A 140 4.48 -16.07 11.29
CA ALA A 140 3.86 -15.38 12.42
C ALA A 140 4.71 -15.52 13.70
N ALA A 141 5.30 -16.70 13.94
CA ALA A 141 6.19 -16.92 15.06
C ALA A 141 7.42 -16.01 15.01
N GLU A 142 8.05 -15.84 13.85
CA GLU A 142 9.19 -14.93 13.67
C GLU A 142 8.84 -13.47 14.01
N VAL A 143 7.67 -12.99 13.57
CA VAL A 143 7.24 -11.61 13.85
C VAL A 143 6.95 -11.43 15.34
N LEU A 144 6.35 -12.42 16.00
CA LEU A 144 6.03 -12.37 17.42
C LEU A 144 7.26 -12.23 18.33
N VAL A 145 8.43 -12.70 17.91
CA VAL A 145 9.71 -12.49 18.65
C VAL A 145 9.97 -11.01 18.93
N LEU A 146 9.57 -10.12 18.01
CA LEU A 146 9.74 -8.66 18.17
C LEU A 146 8.82 -8.04 19.23
N TYR A 147 7.81 -8.79 19.69
CA TYR A 147 6.77 -8.32 20.63
C TYR A 147 6.83 -9.04 21.99
N GLY A 148 7.97 -9.65 22.34
CA GLY A 148 8.15 -10.39 23.60
C GLY A 148 7.72 -9.61 24.84
N ASP A 149 8.12 -8.33 24.95
CA ASP A 149 7.72 -7.45 26.06
C ASP A 149 6.19 -7.33 26.23
N ALA A 150 5.43 -7.28 25.12
CA ALA A 150 3.97 -7.20 25.16
C ALA A 150 3.36 -8.54 25.59
N GLN A 151 4.00 -9.66 25.25
CA GLN A 151 3.60 -10.98 25.72
C GLN A 151 3.86 -11.14 27.22
N ASP A 152 5.04 -10.72 27.70
CA ASP A 152 5.43 -10.80 29.11
C ASP A 152 4.53 -9.94 30.00
N ARG A 153 4.07 -8.80 29.49
CA ARG A 153 3.09 -7.92 30.17
C ARG A 153 1.65 -8.42 30.07
N GLY A 154 1.41 -9.56 29.41
CA GLY A 154 0.07 -10.13 29.21
C GLY A 154 -0.84 -9.32 28.28
N GLN A 155 -0.28 -8.37 27.53
CA GLN A 155 -1.03 -7.53 26.57
C GLN A 155 -1.23 -8.24 25.23
N LEU A 156 -0.41 -9.24 24.93
CA LEU A 156 -0.47 -10.03 23.71
C LEU A 156 -0.48 -11.53 24.04
N SER A 157 -1.41 -12.28 23.44
CA SER A 157 -1.40 -13.74 23.48
C SER A 157 -1.44 -14.31 22.07
N ALA A 158 -0.59 -15.31 21.80
CA ALA A 158 -0.50 -15.94 20.49
C ALA A 158 -0.82 -17.42 20.60
N ARG A 159 -1.62 -17.93 19.66
CA ARG A 159 -1.92 -19.35 19.49
C ARG A 159 -1.70 -19.71 18.03
N LEU A 160 -0.60 -20.39 17.75
CA LEU A 160 -0.24 -20.82 16.40
C LEU A 160 -0.58 -22.31 16.26
N THR A 161 -1.27 -22.65 15.18
CA THR A 161 -1.59 -24.05 14.86
C THR A 161 -0.47 -24.62 14.01
N GLU A 162 0.06 -25.78 14.41
CA GLU A 162 1.06 -26.51 13.63
C GLU A 162 0.43 -27.25 12.45
N GLY A 163 1.21 -27.49 11.39
CA GLY A 163 0.78 -28.29 10.25
C GLY A 163 -0.25 -27.61 9.33
N LEU A 164 -0.32 -26.27 9.34
CA LEU A 164 -1.13 -25.54 8.38
C LEU A 164 -0.59 -25.77 6.95
N PRO A 165 -1.46 -25.89 5.93
CA PRO A 165 -1.03 -25.99 4.56
C PRO A 165 -0.31 -24.69 4.14
N ALA A 166 0.77 -24.84 3.37
CA ALA A 166 1.46 -23.69 2.80
C ALA A 166 0.53 -22.88 1.90
N ILE A 167 0.61 -21.55 1.99
CA ILE A 167 -0.14 -20.64 1.14
C ILE A 167 0.78 -20.03 0.09
N LEU A 168 0.25 -19.64 -1.07
CA LEU A 168 1.01 -18.83 -2.02
C LEU A 168 0.97 -17.37 -1.58
N GLY A 169 2.12 -16.79 -1.27
CA GLY A 169 2.23 -15.42 -0.79
C GLY A 169 3.66 -14.88 -0.87
N ASP A 170 3.80 -13.57 -0.72
CA ASP A 170 5.09 -12.91 -0.54
C ASP A 170 5.41 -12.81 0.95
N ALA A 171 6.42 -13.54 1.41
CA ALA A 171 6.77 -13.62 2.83
C ALA A 171 7.13 -12.25 3.44
N THR A 172 7.72 -11.35 2.66
CA THR A 172 8.11 -10.01 3.15
C THR A 172 6.86 -9.15 3.36
N GLN A 173 5.95 -9.16 2.38
CA GLN A 173 4.69 -8.41 2.48
C GLN A 173 3.80 -8.97 3.61
N LEU A 174 3.71 -10.30 3.73
CA LEU A 174 2.94 -10.94 4.80
C LEU A 174 3.50 -10.64 6.19
N ARG A 175 4.83 -10.62 6.37
CA ARG A 175 5.45 -10.17 7.64
C ARG A 175 5.02 -8.76 8.01
N GLN A 176 5.01 -7.86 7.02
CA GLN A 176 4.61 -6.47 7.24
C GLN A 176 3.12 -6.34 7.59
N VAL A 177 2.26 -7.16 6.99
CA VAL A 177 0.84 -7.24 7.38
C VAL A 177 0.70 -7.65 8.84
N VAL A 178 1.33 -8.75 9.25
CA VAL A 178 1.25 -9.25 10.63
C VAL A 178 1.78 -8.20 11.61
N HIS A 179 2.93 -7.59 11.32
CA HIS A 179 3.53 -6.52 12.14
C HIS A 179 2.57 -5.34 12.31
N ASN A 180 1.98 -4.84 11.21
CA ASN A 180 1.07 -3.70 11.26
C ASN A 180 -0.21 -4.02 12.05
N LEU A 181 -0.76 -5.23 11.89
CA LEU A 181 -1.94 -5.65 12.67
C LEU A 181 -1.63 -5.72 14.17
N LEU A 182 -0.48 -6.28 14.55
CA LEU A 182 -0.05 -6.37 15.95
C LEU A 182 0.19 -4.98 16.54
N ARG A 183 0.88 -4.10 15.82
CA ARG A 183 1.12 -2.72 16.25
C ARG A 183 -0.20 -1.98 16.47
N ASN A 184 -1.10 -2.02 15.48
CA ASN A 184 -2.39 -1.35 15.56
C ASN A 184 -3.24 -1.90 16.73
N ALA A 185 -3.19 -3.21 16.98
CA ALA A 185 -3.91 -3.82 18.10
C ALA A 185 -3.38 -3.34 19.46
N LEU A 186 -2.07 -3.22 19.62
CA LEU A 186 -1.44 -2.73 20.85
C LEU A 186 -1.69 -1.24 21.08
N GLU A 187 -1.62 -0.43 20.03
CA GLU A 187 -1.94 1.01 20.10
C GLU A 187 -3.41 1.25 20.47
N ALA A 188 -4.33 0.37 20.05
CA ALA A 188 -5.76 0.51 20.35
C ALA A 188 -6.13 0.21 21.82
N VAL A 189 -5.27 -0.51 22.55
CA VAL A 189 -5.50 -0.90 23.96
C VAL A 189 -4.62 -0.15 24.95
N ALA A 190 -3.71 0.69 24.46
CA ALA A 190 -2.85 1.57 25.26
C ALA A 190 -3.57 2.87 25.66
#